data_AF-A0A9R1LN86-F1
#
_entry.id   AF-A0A9R1LN86-F1
#
_cell.length_a   1.000
_cell.length_b   1.000
_cell.length_c   1.000
_cell.angle_alpha   90.00
_cell.angle_beta   90.00
_cell.angle_gamma   90.00
#
_symmetry.space_group_name_H-M   'P 1'
#
loop_
_entity.id
_entity.type
_entity.pdbx_description
1 polymer ?
#
loop_
_entity_poly.entity_id
_entity_poly.type
_entity_poly.pdbx_seq_one_letter_code
_entity_poly.pdbx_strand_id
1 'polypeptide(L)'
;MEGSSVEVPPYFLCPISLEIMRDPVTLATGITYDRSSIERWLSDGHNTCPVTQQKLAEADREATPNHTLRRLTQAWCALHAVERFPTPRPPLDAGRVAAIVEEGHGAGRQQELAALREIKAIVAENDRNRRCVEATPGAVEFLVSVLRNHATASKSAEDLLELSLDSPTSTSSPEEDALSVICSLKPSKKSLIRILEKNGDFLDTLVYMLRRPSYRSRCYGILLLKAMMSVMEPVRLMAVKTEVVQEVVRVVSDRVSAKAVKAALNVLCRLCPWGRNRVKAVEAGAMTVLVELLLDEGGRHPTELAVVAIDHLCGCAEGRSDLVAHPAGLAVVAKKAMRISLTTTESAVRALHAVARHSPTPAVLQEMLAVGVVAKLLLVLQVDAGERARAKAKELLKMHARVWKDSPCMQAHLKARYPC
;
A
#
# COMPACT_ATOMS: atom_id res chain seq x y z
N MET A 1 -34.48 -30.74 42.72
CA MET A 1 -34.53 -30.99 41.27
C MET A 1 -33.18 -30.62 40.72
N GLU A 2 -32.26 -31.58 40.67
CA GLU A 2 -30.92 -31.40 40.10
C GLU A 2 -31.07 -31.21 38.59
N GLY A 3 -30.58 -30.08 38.07
CA GLY A 3 -30.49 -29.86 36.64
C GLY A 3 -29.45 -30.81 36.07
N SER A 4 -29.90 -31.87 35.40
CA SER A 4 -29.01 -32.77 34.66
C SER A 4 -28.28 -31.96 33.58
N SER A 5 -27.01 -31.65 33.81
CA SER A 5 -26.13 -31.14 32.77
C SER A 5 -26.07 -32.20 31.67
N VAL A 6 -26.62 -31.89 30.50
CA VAL A 6 -26.57 -32.79 29.35
C VAL A 6 -25.11 -33.02 29.00
N GLU A 7 -24.62 -34.24 29.22
CA GLU A 7 -23.25 -34.62 28.88
C GLU A 7 -23.13 -34.74 27.36
N VAL A 8 -22.34 -33.85 26.76
CA VAL A 8 -22.14 -33.84 25.31
C VAL A 8 -21.27 -35.03 24.91
N PRO A 9 -21.71 -35.88 23.96
CA PRO A 9 -20.87 -36.96 23.47
C PRO A 9 -19.53 -36.46 22.93
N PRO A 10 -18.41 -37.13 23.27
CA PRO A 10 -17.06 -36.64 22.99
C PRO A 10 -16.77 -36.53 21.48
N TYR A 11 -17.44 -37.32 20.64
CA TYR A 11 -17.32 -37.24 19.18
C TYR A 11 -17.97 -36.00 18.56
N PHE A 12 -18.73 -35.20 19.33
CA PHE A 12 -19.20 -33.88 18.92
C PHE A 12 -18.29 -32.75 19.38
N LEU A 13 -17.30 -33.02 20.24
CA LEU A 13 -16.39 -32.02 20.77
C LEU A 13 -15.17 -31.84 19.87
N CYS A 14 -14.75 -30.59 19.68
CA CYS A 14 -13.53 -30.27 18.97
C CYS A 14 -12.32 -30.67 19.83
N PRO A 15 -11.35 -31.43 19.31
CA PRO A 15 -10.17 -31.82 20.09
C PRO A 15 -9.26 -30.65 20.52
N ILE A 16 -9.42 -29.46 19.93
CA ILE A 16 -8.65 -28.26 20.26
C ILE A 16 -9.37 -27.43 21.33
N SER A 17 -10.62 -27.04 21.09
CA SER A 17 -11.36 -26.15 21.99
C SER A 17 -12.11 -26.90 23.09
N LEU A 18 -12.32 -28.21 22.95
CA LEU A 18 -13.16 -29.04 23.80
C LEU A 18 -14.63 -28.59 23.87
N GLU A 19 -15.05 -27.75 22.91
CA GLU A 19 -16.43 -27.28 22.74
C GLU A 19 -17.12 -28.04 21.61
N ILE A 20 -18.46 -28.01 21.58
CA ILE A 20 -19.25 -28.58 20.48
C ILE A 20 -18.79 -27.98 19.13
N MET A 21 -18.47 -28.85 18.18
CA MET A 21 -18.15 -28.44 16.81
C MET A 21 -19.35 -27.82 16.13
N ARG A 22 -19.26 -26.52 15.82
CA ARG A 22 -20.32 -25.76 15.12
C ARG A 22 -20.19 -25.95 13.61
N ASP A 23 -18.96 -25.96 13.10
CA ASP A 23 -18.65 -26.32 11.71
C ASP A 23 -17.57 -27.41 11.66
N PRO A 24 -17.95 -28.69 11.79
CA PRO A 24 -16.98 -29.79 11.79
C PRO A 24 -16.31 -29.93 10.42
N VAL A 25 -14.97 -29.92 10.43
CA VAL A 25 -14.10 -30.10 9.25
C VAL A 25 -13.04 -31.15 9.55
N THR A 26 -12.74 -31.99 8.56
CA THR A 26 -11.84 -33.13 8.68
C THR A 26 -10.54 -32.85 7.92
N LEU A 27 -9.41 -32.99 8.59
CA LEU A 27 -8.09 -32.94 7.94
C LEU A 27 -7.82 -34.23 7.14
N ALA A 28 -6.82 -34.21 6.26
CA ALA A 28 -6.36 -35.41 5.53
C ALA A 28 -5.97 -36.57 6.47
N THR A 29 -5.64 -36.27 7.73
CA THR A 29 -5.35 -37.26 8.78
C THR A 29 -6.58 -37.99 9.31
N GLY A 30 -7.79 -37.61 8.87
CA GLY A 30 -9.06 -38.19 9.28
C GLY A 30 -9.64 -37.61 10.58
N ILE A 31 -8.92 -36.71 11.28
CA ILE A 31 -9.42 -36.09 12.51
C ILE A 31 -10.29 -34.88 12.19
N THR A 32 -11.42 -34.78 12.90
CA THR A 32 -12.39 -33.70 12.73
C THR A 32 -12.26 -32.66 13.84
N TYR A 33 -12.32 -31.40 13.47
CA TYR A 33 -12.21 -30.23 14.35
C TYR A 33 -13.32 -29.24 14.05
N ASP A 34 -13.58 -28.30 14.95
CA ASP A 34 -14.29 -27.09 14.57
C ASP A 34 -13.42 -26.25 13.64
N ARG A 35 -13.99 -25.76 12.54
CA ARG A 35 -13.28 -24.96 11.52
C ARG A 35 -12.47 -23.83 12.12
N SER A 36 -13.07 -23.05 13.02
CA SER A 36 -12.42 -21.85 13.57
C SER A 36 -11.18 -22.20 14.39
N SER A 37 -11.23 -23.32 15.11
CA SER A 37 -10.13 -23.83 15.93
C SER A 37 -8.96 -24.31 15.08
N ILE A 38 -9.22 -25.09 14.02
CA ILE A 38 -8.14 -25.62 13.18
C ILE A 38 -7.57 -24.56 12.23
N GLU A 39 -8.38 -23.65 11.70
CA GLU A 39 -7.89 -22.55 10.85
C GLU A 39 -7.00 -21.59 11.66
N ARG A 40 -7.33 -21.32 12.93
CA ARG A 40 -6.48 -20.54 13.83
C ARG A 40 -5.16 -21.25 14.10
N TRP A 41 -5.20 -22.54 14.44
CA TRP A 41 -3.99 -23.35 14.65
C TRP A 41 -3.01 -23.28 13.48
N LEU A 42 -3.51 -23.43 12.25
CA LEU A 42 -2.70 -23.34 11.02
C LEU A 42 -2.22 -21.91 10.74
N SER A 43 -3.03 -20.91 11.06
CA SER A 43 -2.68 -19.49 10.89
C SER A 43 -1.59 -19.03 11.85
N ASP A 44 -1.51 -19.63 13.04
CA ASP A 44 -0.46 -19.37 14.04
C ASP A 44 0.91 -19.97 13.63
N GLY A 45 0.98 -20.60 12.46
CA GLY A 45 2.23 -21.09 11.85
C GLY A 45 2.48 -22.59 12.05
N HIS A 46 1.56 -23.30 12.70
CA HIS A 46 1.66 -24.75 12.83
C HIS A 46 1.37 -25.44 11.49
N ASN A 47 2.13 -26.48 11.18
CA ASN A 47 1.97 -27.28 9.97
C ASN A 47 1.74 -28.78 10.29
N THR A 48 1.26 -29.07 11.49
CA THR A 48 0.97 -30.42 11.97
C THR A 48 -0.49 -30.55 12.37
N CYS A 49 -1.02 -31.77 12.26
CA CYS A 49 -2.29 -32.14 12.85
C CYS A 49 -2.18 -32.12 14.40
N PRO A 50 -3.05 -31.39 15.13
CA PRO A 50 -2.95 -31.28 16.59
C PRO A 50 -2.98 -32.61 17.34
N VAL A 51 -3.73 -33.58 16.83
CA VAL A 51 -3.93 -34.89 17.51
C VAL A 51 -2.91 -35.91 17.04
N THR A 52 -2.75 -36.10 15.73
CA THR A 52 -1.86 -37.14 15.19
C THR A 52 -0.41 -36.70 15.11
N GLN A 53 -0.12 -35.41 15.29
CA GLN A 53 1.21 -34.81 15.13
C GLN A 53 1.84 -35.02 13.74
N GLN A 54 1.04 -35.51 12.77
CA GLN A 54 1.50 -35.70 11.39
C GLN A 54 1.66 -34.35 10.70
N LYS A 55 2.75 -34.19 9.96
CA LYS A 55 3.04 -33.00 9.19
C LYS A 55 2.13 -32.94 7.96
N LEU A 56 1.46 -31.81 7.78
CA LEU A 56 0.52 -31.56 6.69
C LEU A 56 1.25 -30.89 5.53
N ALA A 57 1.21 -31.53 4.36
CA ALA A 57 1.61 -30.90 3.10
C ALA A 57 0.67 -29.70 2.81
N GLU A 58 1.09 -28.78 1.95
CA GLU A 58 0.29 -27.57 1.67
C GLU A 58 -1.12 -27.89 1.16
N ALA A 59 -1.28 -28.93 0.34
CA ALA A 59 -2.58 -29.38 -0.14
C ALA A 59 -3.48 -29.96 0.97
N ASP A 60 -2.88 -30.56 2.01
CA ASP A 60 -3.59 -31.26 3.08
C ASP A 60 -4.00 -30.33 4.24
N ARG A 61 -3.63 -29.05 4.17
CA ARG A 61 -4.00 -28.02 5.15
C ARG A 61 -5.42 -27.48 4.92
N GLU A 62 -6.01 -27.69 3.74
CA GLU A 62 -7.40 -27.32 3.50
C GLU A 62 -8.32 -28.42 4.03
N ALA A 63 -8.99 -28.15 5.15
CA ALA A 63 -9.87 -29.11 5.80
C ALA A 63 -11.19 -29.31 5.04
N THR A 64 -11.60 -30.57 4.87
CA THR A 64 -12.82 -30.95 4.16
C THR A 64 -14.03 -30.86 5.09
N PRO A 65 -15.12 -30.17 4.72
CA PRO A 65 -16.33 -30.12 5.55
C PRO A 65 -16.93 -31.51 5.85
N ASN A 66 -17.23 -31.79 7.12
CA ASN A 66 -17.89 -33.02 7.54
C ASN A 66 -19.40 -32.78 7.72
N HIS A 67 -20.12 -32.78 6.60
CA HIS A 67 -21.57 -32.52 6.59
C HIS A 67 -22.38 -33.53 7.40
N THR A 68 -21.96 -34.80 7.42
CA THR A 68 -22.63 -35.85 8.20
C THR A 68 -22.53 -35.58 9.69
N LEU A 69 -21.32 -35.34 10.20
CA LEU A 69 -21.14 -35.03 11.62
C LEU A 69 -21.89 -33.76 12.00
N ARG A 70 -21.87 -32.73 11.15
CA ARG A 70 -22.64 -31.50 11.39
C ARG A 70 -24.13 -31.77 11.56
N ARG A 71 -24.74 -32.57 10.68
CA ARG A 71 -26.16 -32.94 10.78
C ARG A 71 -26.45 -33.73 12.05
N LEU A 72 -25.56 -34.65 12.43
CA LEU A 72 -25.69 -35.43 13.66
C LEU A 72 -25.59 -34.54 14.92
N THR A 73 -24.61 -33.65 14.98
CA THR A 73 -24.44 -32.69 16.08
C THR A 73 -25.68 -31.79 16.21
N GLN A 74 -26.18 -31.25 15.11
CA GLN A 74 -27.38 -30.39 15.11
C GLN A 74 -28.65 -31.14 15.54
N ALA A 75 -28.81 -32.41 15.11
CA ALA A 75 -29.93 -33.25 15.53
C ALA A 75 -29.84 -33.58 17.03
N TRP A 76 -28.63 -33.84 17.53
CA TRP A 76 -28.40 -34.06 18.95
C TRP A 76 -28.70 -32.81 19.79
N CYS A 77 -28.22 -31.63 19.38
CA CYS A 77 -28.51 -30.36 20.06
C CYS A 77 -30.03 -30.10 20.14
N ALA A 78 -30.75 -30.40 19.05
CA ALA A 78 -32.20 -30.25 18.99
C ALA A 78 -32.96 -31.09 20.02
N LEU A 79 -32.52 -32.34 20.23
CA LEU A 79 -33.17 -33.28 21.14
C LEU A 79 -32.91 -32.95 22.61
N HIS A 80 -31.79 -32.30 22.91
CA HIS A 80 -31.34 -32.05 24.29
C HIS A 80 -31.43 -30.58 24.71
N ALA A 81 -32.20 -29.76 23.98
CA ALA A 81 -32.40 -28.34 24.23
C ALA A 81 -31.09 -27.51 24.32
N VAL A 82 -30.03 -27.97 23.65
CA VAL A 82 -28.79 -27.21 23.48
C VAL A 82 -29.00 -26.22 22.34
N GLU A 83 -28.51 -24.98 22.51
CA GLU A 83 -28.65 -23.91 21.52
C GLU A 83 -28.25 -24.39 20.12
N ARG A 84 -29.16 -24.26 19.16
CA ARG A 84 -28.87 -24.60 17.76
C ARG A 84 -28.00 -23.51 17.16
N PHE A 85 -26.81 -23.90 16.73
CA PHE A 85 -25.96 -23.03 15.94
C PHE A 85 -26.49 -22.97 14.49
N PRO A 86 -26.55 -21.77 13.88
CA PRO A 86 -26.95 -21.63 12.49
C PRO A 86 -26.00 -22.44 11.60
N THR A 87 -26.55 -23.09 10.57
CA THR A 87 -25.74 -23.77 9.56
C THR A 87 -24.76 -22.76 8.95
N PRO A 88 -23.44 -23.03 8.99
CA PRO A 88 -22.46 -22.21 8.27
C PRO A 88 -22.88 -22.10 6.82
N ARG A 89 -22.87 -20.88 6.27
CA ARG A 89 -23.17 -20.65 4.85
C ARG A 89 -22.25 -21.55 4.00
N PRO A 90 -22.74 -22.14 2.91
CA PRO A 90 -21.89 -22.90 2.00
C PRO A 90 -20.65 -22.07 1.62
N PRO A 91 -19.46 -22.68 1.57
CA PRO A 91 -18.28 -21.96 1.11
C PRO A 91 -18.55 -21.41 -0.30
N LEU A 92 -18.09 -20.19 -0.54
CA LEU A 92 -18.18 -19.58 -1.86
C LEU A 92 -17.49 -20.47 -2.88
N ASP A 93 -18.19 -20.81 -3.96
CA ASP A 93 -17.66 -21.52 -5.11
C ASP A 93 -17.49 -20.58 -6.30
N ALA A 94 -16.64 -21.00 -7.26
CA ALA A 94 -16.39 -20.21 -8.47
C ALA A 94 -17.65 -20.07 -9.34
N GLY A 95 -18.57 -21.04 -9.29
CA GLY A 95 -19.83 -20.98 -10.03
C GLY A 95 -20.72 -19.84 -9.57
N ARG A 96 -20.88 -19.64 -8.26
CA ARG A 96 -21.62 -18.50 -7.72
C ARG A 96 -20.97 -17.16 -8.07
N VAL A 97 -19.64 -17.05 -8.00
CA VAL A 97 -18.96 -15.81 -8.40
C VAL A 97 -19.16 -15.52 -9.89
N ALA A 98 -19.08 -16.55 -10.74
CA ALA A 98 -19.32 -16.41 -12.18
C ALA A 98 -20.76 -15.94 -12.46
N ALA A 99 -21.76 -16.50 -11.78
CA ALA A 99 -23.15 -16.08 -11.94
C ALA A 99 -23.36 -14.59 -11.58
N ILE A 100 -22.78 -14.12 -10.46
CA ILE A 100 -22.84 -12.70 -10.06
C ILE A 100 -22.20 -11.81 -11.13
N VAL A 101 -21.06 -12.24 -11.68
CA VAL A 101 -20.34 -11.52 -12.73
C VAL A 101 -21.15 -11.48 -14.03
N GLU A 102 -21.78 -12.59 -14.43
CA GLU A 102 -22.64 -12.64 -15.62
C GLU A 102 -23.87 -11.73 -15.48
N GLU A 103 -24.53 -11.75 -14.32
CA GLU A 103 -25.63 -10.82 -14.01
C GLU A 103 -25.18 -9.36 -14.05
N GLY A 104 -23.97 -9.08 -13.55
CA GLY A 104 -23.36 -7.75 -13.56
C GLY A 104 -23.02 -7.22 -14.96
N HIS A 105 -22.76 -8.10 -15.94
CA HIS A 105 -22.61 -7.72 -17.35
C HIS A 105 -23.94 -7.39 -18.03
N GLY A 106 -25.08 -7.62 -17.36
CA GLY A 106 -26.40 -7.19 -17.82
C GLY A 106 -26.46 -5.68 -18.11
N ALA A 107 -27.29 -5.28 -19.07
CA ALA A 107 -27.31 -3.92 -19.64
C ALA A 107 -27.81 -2.80 -18.68
N GLY A 108 -28.02 -3.09 -17.40
CA GLY A 108 -28.55 -2.13 -16.43
C GLY A 108 -27.53 -1.68 -15.37
N ARG A 109 -27.39 -0.36 -15.17
CA ARG A 109 -26.62 0.23 -14.05
C ARG A 109 -26.97 -0.36 -12.69
N GLN A 110 -28.25 -0.73 -12.50
CA GLN A 110 -28.72 -1.35 -11.26
C GLN A 110 -28.19 -2.78 -11.06
N GLN A 111 -28.07 -3.56 -12.14
CA GLN A 111 -27.50 -4.92 -12.11
C GLN A 111 -25.99 -4.86 -11.84
N GLU A 112 -25.28 -3.95 -12.52
CA GLU A 112 -23.85 -3.68 -12.28
C GLU A 112 -23.61 -3.33 -10.81
N LEU A 113 -24.39 -2.39 -10.24
CA LEU A 113 -24.28 -2.00 -8.83
C LEU A 113 -24.64 -3.12 -7.86
N ALA A 114 -25.64 -3.95 -8.18
CA ALA A 114 -26.00 -5.10 -7.36
C ALA A 114 -24.85 -6.12 -7.30
N ALA A 115 -24.29 -6.47 -8.46
CA ALA A 115 -23.15 -7.38 -8.56
C ALA A 115 -21.93 -6.86 -7.79
N LEU A 116 -21.58 -5.58 -7.95
CA LEU A 116 -20.47 -4.95 -7.23
C LEU A 116 -20.66 -4.99 -5.71
N ARG A 117 -21.87 -4.70 -5.23
CA ARG A 117 -22.20 -4.77 -3.78
C ARG A 117 -22.09 -6.18 -3.24
N GLU A 118 -22.55 -7.18 -3.99
CA GLU A 118 -22.45 -8.57 -3.57
C GLU A 118 -20.99 -9.05 -3.55
N ILE A 119 -20.21 -8.77 -4.59
CA ILE A 119 -18.78 -9.11 -4.63
C ILE A 119 -18.04 -8.40 -3.48
N LYS A 120 -18.37 -7.12 -3.21
CA LYS A 120 -17.78 -6.37 -2.10
C LYS A 120 -18.08 -7.01 -0.74
N ALA A 121 -19.32 -7.46 -0.52
CA ALA A 121 -19.69 -8.18 0.70
C ALA A 121 -18.91 -9.50 0.82
N ILE A 122 -18.85 -10.28 -0.26
CA ILE A 122 -18.12 -11.55 -0.31
C ILE A 122 -16.63 -11.37 0.02
N VAL A 123 -15.97 -10.38 -0.57
CA VAL A 123 -14.54 -10.06 -0.39
C VAL A 123 -14.22 -9.53 1.01
N ALA A 124 -15.21 -8.92 1.67
CA ALA A 124 -15.07 -8.43 3.04
C ALA A 124 -15.08 -9.54 4.09
N GLU A 125 -15.74 -10.68 3.83
CA GLU A 125 -15.92 -11.74 4.82
C GLU A 125 -14.60 -12.43 5.24
N ASN A 126 -13.77 -12.89 4.30
CA ASN A 126 -12.53 -13.63 4.63
C ASN A 126 -11.55 -13.74 3.44
N ASP A 127 -10.30 -14.13 3.71
CA ASP A 127 -9.24 -14.28 2.69
C ASP A 127 -9.44 -15.47 1.73
N ARG A 128 -10.29 -16.45 2.07
CA ARG A 128 -10.64 -17.56 1.17
C ARG A 128 -11.54 -17.07 0.05
N ASN A 129 -12.55 -16.27 0.38
CA ASN A 129 -13.45 -15.62 -0.57
C ASN A 129 -12.67 -14.71 -1.52
N ARG A 130 -11.68 -13.94 -1.00
CA ARG A 130 -10.81 -13.10 -1.84
C ARG A 130 -10.07 -13.90 -2.91
N ARG A 131 -9.46 -15.02 -2.50
CA ARG A 131 -8.76 -15.94 -3.40
C ARG A 131 -9.70 -16.59 -4.40
N CYS A 132 -10.90 -16.98 -3.98
CA CYS A 132 -11.92 -17.55 -4.85
C CYS A 132 -12.38 -16.54 -5.92
N VAL A 133 -12.68 -15.29 -5.53
CA VAL A 133 -13.07 -14.23 -6.47
C VAL A 133 -11.93 -13.91 -7.44
N GLU A 134 -10.69 -13.79 -6.97
CA GLU A 134 -9.53 -13.55 -7.86
C GLU A 134 -9.28 -14.73 -8.84
N ALA A 135 -9.44 -15.97 -8.37
CA ALA A 135 -9.22 -17.17 -9.18
C ALA A 135 -10.35 -17.43 -10.19
N THR A 136 -11.54 -16.87 -9.96
CA THR A 136 -12.69 -17.05 -10.85
C THR A 136 -12.43 -16.33 -12.18
N PRO A 137 -12.44 -17.06 -13.32
CA PRO A 137 -12.24 -16.44 -14.64
C PRO A 137 -13.28 -15.35 -14.91
N GLY A 138 -12.84 -14.18 -15.40
CA GLY A 138 -13.74 -13.08 -15.76
C GLY A 138 -14.10 -12.14 -14.61
N ALA A 139 -13.91 -12.52 -13.35
CA ALA A 139 -14.27 -11.67 -12.21
C ALA A 139 -13.41 -10.40 -12.13
N VAL A 140 -12.09 -10.53 -12.28
CA VAL A 140 -11.18 -9.36 -12.30
C VAL A 140 -11.37 -8.55 -13.58
N GLU A 141 -11.57 -9.22 -14.72
CA GLU A 141 -11.86 -8.56 -16.00
C GLU A 141 -13.16 -7.74 -15.95
N PHE A 142 -14.21 -8.23 -15.28
CA PHE A 142 -15.44 -7.48 -15.02
C PHE A 142 -15.18 -6.20 -14.21
N LEU A 143 -14.45 -6.30 -13.11
CA LEU A 143 -14.12 -5.11 -12.31
C LEU A 143 -13.33 -4.08 -13.11
N VAL A 144 -12.39 -4.53 -13.96
CA VAL A 144 -11.62 -3.65 -14.86
C VAL A 144 -12.50 -3.04 -15.95
N SER A 145 -13.46 -3.79 -16.50
CA SER A 145 -14.37 -3.31 -17.54
C SER A 145 -15.29 -2.21 -17.02
N VAL A 146 -15.82 -2.35 -15.79
CA VAL A 146 -16.58 -1.31 -15.09
C VAL A 146 -15.78 -0.01 -15.03
N LEU A 147 -14.52 -0.07 -14.55
CA LEU A 147 -13.67 1.13 -14.44
C LEU A 147 -13.45 1.81 -15.80
N ARG A 148 -13.24 1.02 -16.85
CA ARG A 148 -13.00 1.55 -18.19
C ARG A 148 -14.25 2.18 -18.79
N ASN A 149 -15.41 1.54 -18.65
CA ASN A 149 -16.69 2.04 -19.17
C ASN A 149 -17.05 3.40 -18.55
N HIS A 150 -16.84 3.55 -17.24
CA HIS A 150 -17.08 4.83 -16.56
C HIS A 150 -16.01 5.89 -16.86
N ALA A 151 -14.79 5.49 -17.22
CA ALA A 151 -13.75 6.42 -17.70
C ALA A 151 -14.01 6.94 -19.12
N THR A 152 -14.60 6.11 -19.99
CA THR A 152 -14.89 6.50 -21.38
C THR A 152 -16.19 7.28 -21.52
N ALA A 153 -17.19 6.99 -20.69
CA ALA A 153 -18.49 7.66 -20.71
C ALA A 153 -18.40 9.13 -20.26
N SER A 154 -17.57 9.43 -19.26
CA SER A 154 -17.54 10.74 -18.60
C SER A 154 -16.34 11.58 -19.07
N LYS A 155 -16.24 11.76 -20.40
CA LYS A 155 -15.26 12.65 -21.05
C LYS A 155 -15.70 14.12 -21.13
N SER A 156 -16.94 14.47 -20.75
CA SER A 156 -17.36 15.87 -20.64
C SER A 156 -16.89 16.47 -19.31
N ALA A 157 -16.36 17.69 -19.35
CA ALA A 157 -15.95 18.41 -18.15
C ALA A 157 -17.14 18.86 -17.27
N GLU A 158 -18.35 18.88 -17.85
CA GLU A 158 -19.59 19.29 -17.18
C GLU A 158 -20.12 18.23 -16.20
N ASP A 159 -19.95 16.93 -16.51
CA ASP A 159 -20.38 15.81 -15.63
C ASP A 159 -19.58 15.73 -14.32
N LEU A 160 -18.35 16.26 -14.28
CA LEU A 160 -17.50 16.25 -13.09
C LEU A 160 -17.93 17.28 -12.03
N LEU A 161 -18.68 18.31 -12.43
CA LEU A 161 -19.20 19.36 -11.54
C LEU A 161 -20.51 18.95 -10.85
N GLU A 162 -21.34 18.11 -11.47
CA GLU A 162 -22.60 17.62 -10.87
C GLU A 162 -22.39 16.60 -9.74
N LEU A 163 -21.19 16.02 -9.62
CA LEU A 163 -20.86 15.04 -8.58
C LEU A 163 -20.52 15.66 -7.22
N SER A 164 -20.59 16.99 -7.08
CA SER A 164 -20.21 17.74 -5.85
C SER A 164 -21.35 17.99 -4.85
N LEU A 165 -22.57 17.48 -5.09
CA LEU A 165 -23.64 17.53 -4.09
C LEU A 165 -23.56 16.31 -3.16
N ASP A 166 -22.70 16.43 -2.13
CA ASP A 166 -22.63 15.49 -1.02
C ASP A 166 -23.96 15.45 -0.24
N SER A 167 -24.89 14.61 -0.70
CA SER A 167 -25.96 14.10 0.17
C SER A 167 -25.37 13.05 1.11
N PRO A 168 -25.61 13.12 2.44
CA PRO A 168 -25.10 12.16 3.42
C PRO A 168 -25.64 10.72 3.27
N THR A 169 -26.46 10.46 2.24
CA THR A 169 -26.96 9.12 1.86
C THR A 169 -26.30 8.54 0.60
N SER A 170 -25.20 9.13 0.09
CA SER A 170 -24.58 8.76 -1.18
C SER A 170 -24.32 7.26 -1.32
N THR A 171 -25.07 6.58 -2.20
CA THR A 171 -24.70 5.26 -2.70
C THR A 171 -23.36 5.35 -3.40
N SER A 172 -22.41 4.47 -3.07
CA SER A 172 -21.10 4.38 -3.75
C SER A 172 -21.28 4.31 -5.26
N SER A 173 -20.48 5.06 -6.00
CA SER A 173 -20.47 4.99 -7.45
C SER A 173 -19.91 3.64 -7.92
N PRO A 174 -20.32 3.12 -9.08
CA PRO A 174 -19.88 1.81 -9.54
C PRO A 174 -18.36 1.72 -9.70
N GLU A 175 -17.70 2.81 -10.13
CA GLU A 175 -16.25 2.87 -10.22
C GLU A 175 -15.56 2.88 -8.85
N GLU A 176 -16.13 3.53 -7.83
CA GLU A 176 -15.62 3.49 -6.46
C GLU A 176 -15.71 2.09 -5.87
N ASP A 177 -16.84 1.41 -6.07
CA ASP A 177 -17.04 0.05 -5.60
C ASP A 177 -16.10 -0.91 -6.33
N ALA A 178 -15.96 -0.81 -7.65
CA ALA A 178 -15.01 -1.62 -8.42
C ALA A 178 -13.56 -1.40 -7.94
N LEU A 179 -13.12 -0.15 -7.77
CA LEU A 179 -11.78 0.17 -7.24
C LEU A 179 -11.57 -0.39 -5.82
N SER A 180 -12.57 -0.23 -4.95
CA SER A 180 -12.54 -0.74 -3.59
C SER A 180 -12.43 -2.26 -3.56
N VAL A 181 -13.19 -2.96 -4.40
CA VAL A 181 -13.16 -4.43 -4.53
C VAL A 181 -11.78 -4.87 -5.02
N ILE A 182 -11.27 -4.32 -6.12
CA ILE A 182 -9.93 -4.67 -6.64
C ILE A 182 -8.85 -4.46 -5.57
N CYS A 183 -8.88 -3.32 -4.86
CA CYS A 183 -7.93 -3.06 -3.78
C CYS A 183 -8.05 -4.04 -2.62
N SER A 184 -9.26 -4.53 -2.33
CA SER A 184 -9.53 -5.48 -1.24
C SER A 184 -9.15 -6.91 -1.62
N LEU A 185 -9.24 -7.27 -2.90
CA LEU A 185 -8.75 -8.54 -3.44
C LEU A 185 -7.24 -8.71 -3.28
N LYS A 186 -6.47 -7.61 -3.23
CA LYS A 186 -4.99 -7.61 -3.21
C LYS A 186 -4.44 -8.50 -4.34
N PRO A 187 -4.74 -8.17 -5.60
CA PRO A 187 -4.44 -9.01 -6.75
C PRO A 187 -2.97 -9.44 -6.77
N SER A 188 -2.77 -10.72 -7.06
CA SER A 188 -1.46 -11.33 -7.22
C SER A 188 -0.67 -10.67 -8.35
N LYS A 189 0.66 -10.83 -8.33
CA LYS A 189 1.53 -10.30 -9.40
C LYS A 189 1.09 -10.80 -10.78
N LYS A 190 0.65 -12.06 -10.88
CA LYS A 190 0.15 -12.66 -12.14
C LYS A 190 -1.10 -11.94 -12.64
N SER A 191 -2.06 -11.66 -11.76
CA SER A 191 -3.28 -10.92 -12.09
C SER A 191 -2.99 -9.49 -12.53
N LEU A 192 -2.09 -8.78 -11.83
CA LEU A 192 -1.66 -7.43 -12.19
C LEU A 192 -0.99 -7.39 -13.58
N ILE A 193 -0.10 -8.34 -13.87
CA ILE A 193 0.54 -8.47 -15.20
C ILE A 193 -0.52 -8.71 -16.27
N ARG A 194 -1.46 -9.63 -16.05
CA ARG A 194 -2.57 -9.90 -16.98
C ARG A 194 -3.41 -8.65 -17.27
N ILE A 195 -3.71 -7.85 -16.25
CA ILE A 195 -4.45 -6.58 -16.43
C ILE A 195 -3.65 -5.64 -17.35
N LEU A 196 -2.34 -5.50 -17.09
CA LEU A 196 -1.44 -4.62 -17.83
C LEU A 196 -1.15 -5.07 -19.28
N GLU A 197 -1.27 -6.36 -19.58
CA GLU A 197 -1.10 -6.93 -20.92
C GLU A 197 -2.40 -6.85 -21.74
N LYS A 198 -3.54 -7.19 -21.13
CA LYS A 198 -4.85 -7.14 -21.82
C LYS A 198 -5.39 -5.73 -22.00
N ASN A 199 -4.97 -4.77 -21.17
CA ASN A 199 -5.50 -3.40 -21.15
C ASN A 199 -4.34 -2.40 -21.23
N GLY A 200 -3.85 -2.13 -22.46
CA GLY A 200 -2.71 -1.25 -22.69
C GLY A 200 -2.92 0.20 -22.23
N ASP A 201 -4.17 0.65 -22.17
CA ASP A 201 -4.63 1.98 -21.77
C ASP A 201 -5.03 2.06 -20.27
N PHE A 202 -4.87 0.99 -19.49
CA PHE A 202 -5.35 0.95 -18.10
C PHE A 202 -4.74 2.03 -17.19
N LEU A 203 -3.51 2.47 -17.48
CA LEU A 203 -2.91 3.60 -16.75
C LEU A 203 -3.65 4.92 -17.01
N ASP A 204 -4.18 5.13 -18.21
CA ASP A 204 -4.99 6.30 -18.54
C ASP A 204 -6.33 6.27 -17.80
N THR A 205 -6.94 5.08 -17.67
CA THR A 205 -8.12 4.86 -16.81
C THR A 205 -7.83 5.22 -15.36
N LEU A 206 -6.67 4.82 -14.81
CA LEU A 206 -6.29 5.19 -13.44
C LEU A 206 -6.04 6.70 -13.30
N VAL A 207 -5.40 7.34 -14.27
CA VAL A 207 -5.23 8.81 -14.29
C VAL A 207 -6.58 9.50 -14.25
N TYR A 208 -7.53 9.04 -15.07
CA TYR A 208 -8.89 9.55 -15.06
C TYR A 208 -9.55 9.42 -13.67
N MET A 209 -9.41 8.28 -13.01
CA MET A 209 -9.94 8.07 -11.65
C MET A 209 -9.28 8.96 -10.60
N LEU A 210 -7.99 9.27 -10.75
CA LEU A 210 -7.25 10.17 -9.85
C LEU A 210 -7.65 11.65 -10.02
N ARG A 211 -8.19 12.03 -11.18
CA ARG A 211 -8.69 13.39 -11.47
C ARG A 211 -10.05 13.68 -10.88
N ARG A 212 -10.85 12.65 -10.59
CA ARG A 212 -12.19 12.81 -10.00
C ARG A 212 -12.08 13.46 -8.61
N PRO A 213 -13.04 14.32 -8.22
CA PRO A 213 -13.03 14.98 -6.91
C PRO A 213 -13.23 14.00 -5.75
N SER A 214 -13.72 12.78 -6.01
CA SER A 214 -13.94 11.77 -4.97
C SER A 214 -12.65 11.33 -4.29
N TYR A 215 -12.60 11.54 -2.98
CA TYR A 215 -11.57 11.03 -2.09
C TYR A 215 -11.35 9.52 -2.25
N ARG A 216 -12.44 8.74 -2.35
CA ARG A 216 -12.38 7.28 -2.39
C ARG A 216 -11.74 6.81 -3.69
N SER A 217 -12.19 7.34 -4.83
CA SER A 217 -11.61 7.05 -6.14
C SER A 217 -10.11 7.37 -6.18
N ARG A 218 -9.72 8.53 -5.67
CA ARG A 218 -8.30 8.93 -5.59
C ARG A 218 -7.48 8.02 -4.69
N CYS A 219 -8.02 7.64 -3.54
CA CYS A 219 -7.34 6.77 -2.56
C CYS A 219 -7.16 5.34 -3.09
N TYR A 220 -8.20 4.72 -3.64
CA TYR A 220 -8.10 3.38 -4.20
C TYR A 220 -7.34 3.38 -5.53
N GLY A 221 -7.51 4.41 -6.37
CA GLY A 221 -6.79 4.59 -7.62
C GLY A 221 -5.28 4.62 -7.42
N ILE A 222 -4.78 5.39 -6.44
CA ILE A 222 -3.33 5.47 -6.19
C ILE A 222 -2.77 4.17 -5.59
N LEU A 223 -3.58 3.45 -4.80
CA LEU A 223 -3.20 2.14 -4.26
C LEU A 223 -3.07 1.09 -5.36
N LEU A 224 -4.00 1.07 -6.30
CA LEU A 224 -3.95 0.20 -7.46
C LEU A 224 -2.79 0.59 -8.39
N LEU A 225 -2.58 1.88 -8.64
CA LEU A 225 -1.44 2.37 -9.42
C LEU A 225 -0.11 1.91 -8.80
N LYS A 226 0.05 2.04 -7.47
CA LYS A 226 1.23 1.52 -6.76
C LYS A 226 1.42 0.02 -6.99
N ALA A 227 0.36 -0.77 -6.89
CA ALA A 227 0.42 -2.22 -7.11
C ALA A 227 0.83 -2.53 -8.56
N MET A 228 0.25 -1.85 -9.54
CA MET A 228 0.57 -2.01 -10.97
C MET A 228 2.04 -1.66 -11.24
N MET A 229 2.50 -0.51 -10.75
CA MET A 229 3.90 -0.11 -10.91
C MET A 229 4.86 -1.16 -10.34
N SER A 230 4.47 -1.87 -9.27
CA SER A 230 5.30 -2.90 -8.63
C SER A 230 5.66 -4.08 -9.54
N VAL A 231 4.85 -4.35 -10.56
CA VAL A 231 5.04 -5.44 -11.53
C VAL A 231 5.43 -4.97 -12.93
N MET A 232 5.39 -3.66 -13.21
CA MET A 232 5.77 -3.11 -14.51
C MET A 232 7.27 -3.31 -14.79
N GLU A 233 7.56 -3.67 -16.05
CA GLU A 233 8.92 -3.77 -16.56
C GLU A 233 9.62 -2.40 -16.63
N PRO A 234 10.96 -2.35 -16.50
CA PRO A 234 11.74 -1.12 -16.59
C PRO A 234 11.45 -0.28 -17.83
N VAL A 235 11.26 -0.90 -19.00
CA VAL A 235 10.97 -0.21 -20.27
C VAL A 235 9.68 0.60 -20.19
N ARG A 236 8.62 0.03 -19.58
CA ARG A 236 7.35 0.73 -19.37
C ARG A 236 7.48 1.83 -18.33
N LEU A 237 8.26 1.63 -17.27
CA LEU A 237 8.52 2.65 -16.24
C LEU A 237 9.26 3.88 -16.81
N MET A 238 10.16 3.68 -17.77
CA MET A 238 10.86 4.78 -18.46
C MET A 238 9.94 5.61 -19.38
N ALA A 239 8.84 5.02 -19.84
CA ALA A 239 7.94 5.59 -20.85
C ALA A 239 6.58 6.03 -20.27
N VAL A 240 6.47 6.20 -18.95
CA VAL A 240 5.24 6.68 -18.29
C VAL A 240 4.89 8.09 -18.77
N LYS A 241 3.61 8.33 -19.09
CA LYS A 241 3.12 9.63 -19.53
C LYS A 241 3.18 10.69 -18.43
N THR A 242 3.26 11.96 -18.78
CA THR A 242 3.41 13.09 -17.84
C THR A 242 2.20 13.18 -16.88
N GLU A 243 1.01 12.87 -17.38
CA GLU A 243 -0.26 12.91 -16.64
C GLU A 243 -0.25 11.97 -15.43
N VAL A 244 0.37 10.79 -15.57
CA VAL A 244 0.51 9.85 -14.44
C VAL A 244 1.34 10.48 -13.32
N VAL A 245 2.43 11.15 -13.66
CA VAL A 245 3.30 11.80 -12.67
C VAL A 245 2.58 12.99 -12.02
N GLN A 246 1.89 13.81 -12.83
CA GLN A 246 1.12 14.95 -12.35
C GLN A 246 0.04 14.54 -11.34
N GLU A 247 -0.76 13.52 -11.64
CA GLU A 247 -1.81 13.08 -10.70
C GLU A 247 -1.24 12.45 -9.43
N VAL A 248 -0.10 11.75 -9.51
CA VAL A 248 0.59 11.23 -8.33
C VAL A 248 1.06 12.37 -7.42
N VAL A 249 1.65 13.44 -7.99
CA VAL A 249 2.05 14.63 -7.23
C VAL A 249 0.84 15.32 -6.62
N ARG A 250 -0.26 15.44 -7.39
CA ARG A 250 -1.52 16.03 -6.94
C ARG A 250 -2.12 15.28 -5.74
N VAL A 251 -2.04 13.94 -5.71
CA VAL A 251 -2.49 13.14 -4.54
C VAL A 251 -1.68 13.47 -3.28
N VAL A 252 -0.38 13.73 -3.41
CA VAL A 252 0.45 14.18 -2.28
C VAL A 252 0.08 15.61 -1.88
N SER A 253 -0.06 16.51 -2.86
CA SER A 253 -0.44 17.91 -2.67
C SER A 253 -1.74 18.04 -1.89
N ASP A 254 -2.79 17.35 -2.34
CA ASP A 254 -4.13 17.47 -1.76
C ASP A 254 -4.30 16.70 -0.45
N ARG A 255 -3.23 16.05 0.03
CA ARG A 255 -3.20 15.28 1.29
C ARG A 255 -4.37 14.28 1.43
N VAL A 256 -4.81 13.66 0.31
CA VAL A 256 -6.02 12.83 0.25
C VAL A 256 -6.13 11.92 1.47
N SER A 257 -5.18 11.02 1.72
CA SER A 257 -5.18 10.24 2.96
C SER A 257 -3.78 9.85 3.34
N ALA A 258 -3.52 9.54 4.62
CA ALA A 258 -2.21 9.03 5.03
C ALA A 258 -1.80 7.78 4.22
N LYS A 259 -2.77 6.91 3.89
CA LYS A 259 -2.56 5.72 3.06
C LYS A 259 -2.28 6.07 1.60
N ALA A 260 -3.01 7.03 1.04
CA ALA A 260 -2.87 7.50 -0.34
C ALA A 260 -1.56 8.26 -0.55
N VAL A 261 -1.20 9.18 0.36
CA VAL A 261 0.08 9.91 0.36
C VAL A 261 1.24 8.92 0.45
N LYS A 262 1.20 7.95 1.37
CA LYS A 262 2.22 6.89 1.44
C LYS A 262 2.31 6.12 0.12
N ALA A 263 1.18 5.80 -0.51
CA ALA A 263 1.18 5.09 -1.79
C ALA A 263 1.77 5.94 -2.93
N ALA A 264 1.38 7.20 -3.03
CA ALA A 264 1.89 8.16 -4.01
C ALA A 264 3.41 8.36 -3.88
N LEU A 265 3.92 8.51 -2.65
CA LEU A 265 5.36 8.61 -2.41
C LEU A 265 6.12 7.34 -2.84
N ASN A 266 5.55 6.15 -2.62
CA ASN A 266 6.15 4.92 -3.14
C ASN A 266 6.17 4.91 -4.67
N VAL A 267 5.12 5.43 -5.32
CA VAL A 267 5.08 5.57 -6.78
C VAL A 267 6.17 6.54 -7.26
N LEU A 268 6.32 7.71 -6.63
CA LEU A 268 7.38 8.67 -6.95
C LEU A 268 8.78 8.05 -6.77
N CYS A 269 9.06 7.38 -5.65
CA CYS A 269 10.34 6.71 -5.43
C CYS A 269 10.63 5.59 -6.44
N ARG A 270 9.60 5.04 -7.10
CA ARG A 270 9.75 4.04 -8.17
C ARG A 270 9.93 4.66 -9.55
N LEU A 271 9.35 5.84 -9.80
CA LEU A 271 9.43 6.53 -11.08
C LEU A 271 10.68 7.41 -11.21
N CYS A 272 11.04 8.14 -10.15
CA CYS A 272 12.13 9.12 -10.15
C CYS A 272 13.55 8.55 -10.24
N PRO A 273 13.85 7.24 -10.10
CA PRO A 273 15.14 6.72 -10.53
C PRO A 273 15.42 6.93 -12.02
N TRP A 274 14.39 7.09 -12.86
CA TRP A 274 14.52 7.30 -14.31
C TRP A 274 14.58 8.79 -14.66
N GLY A 275 15.62 9.20 -15.40
CA GLY A 275 15.92 10.63 -15.66
C GLY A 275 14.75 11.43 -16.22
N ARG A 276 14.05 10.91 -17.24
CA ARG A 276 12.89 11.59 -17.86
C ARG A 276 11.73 11.81 -16.88
N ASN A 277 11.52 10.87 -15.94
CA ASN A 277 10.46 10.99 -14.94
C ASN A 277 10.81 11.99 -13.84
N ARG A 278 12.11 12.18 -13.54
CA ARG A 278 12.56 13.24 -12.59
C ARG A 278 12.13 14.60 -13.10
N VAL A 279 12.43 14.91 -14.36
CA VAL A 279 12.08 16.20 -14.98
C VAL A 279 10.58 16.41 -14.95
N LYS A 280 9.78 15.43 -15.40
CA LYS A 280 8.32 15.48 -15.31
C LYS A 280 7.78 15.71 -13.90
N ALA A 281 8.42 15.10 -12.89
CA ALA A 281 8.01 15.28 -11.49
C ALA A 281 8.33 16.68 -10.99
N VAL A 282 9.49 17.23 -11.36
CA VAL A 282 9.87 18.61 -11.03
C VAL A 282 8.91 19.60 -11.69
N GLU A 283 8.64 19.45 -13.00
CA GLU A 283 7.67 20.27 -13.74
C GLU A 283 6.25 20.20 -13.16
N ALA A 284 5.87 19.06 -12.56
CA ALA A 284 4.61 18.88 -11.86
C ALA A 284 4.59 19.51 -10.44
N GLY A 285 5.64 20.21 -10.02
CA GLY A 285 5.73 20.86 -8.71
C GLY A 285 6.07 19.91 -7.55
N ALA A 286 6.61 18.72 -7.82
CA ALA A 286 6.86 17.72 -6.78
C ALA A 286 7.79 18.23 -5.68
N MET A 287 8.80 19.06 -6.00
CA MET A 287 9.76 19.53 -5.01
C MET A 287 9.08 20.36 -3.91
N THR A 288 8.27 21.35 -4.28
CA THR A 288 7.52 22.19 -3.34
C THR A 288 6.61 21.33 -2.46
N VAL A 289 5.81 20.46 -3.08
CA VAL A 289 4.87 19.58 -2.36
C VAL A 289 5.60 18.67 -1.35
N LEU A 290 6.78 18.15 -1.70
CA LEU A 290 7.58 17.30 -0.82
C LEU A 290 8.20 18.10 0.33
N VAL A 291 8.70 19.31 0.07
CA VAL A 291 9.26 20.18 1.11
C VAL A 291 8.18 20.58 2.11
N GLU A 292 7.00 20.99 1.65
CA GLU A 292 5.84 21.30 2.48
C GLU A 292 5.42 20.09 3.32
N LEU A 293 5.38 18.89 2.73
CA LEU A 293 5.07 17.66 3.46
C LEU A 293 6.09 17.35 4.57
N LEU A 294 7.36 17.73 4.40
CA LEU A 294 8.38 17.55 5.43
C LEU A 294 8.33 18.62 6.53
N LEU A 295 7.77 19.80 6.25
CA LEU A 295 7.52 20.84 7.24
C LEU A 295 6.41 20.41 8.20
N ASP A 296 5.40 19.70 7.70
CA ASP A 296 4.38 19.06 8.52
C ASP A 296 5.02 18.04 9.50
N GLU A 297 4.54 17.98 10.74
CA GLU A 297 4.92 16.94 11.71
C GLU A 297 4.19 15.62 11.40
N GLY A 298 4.54 15.02 10.25
CA GLY A 298 3.97 13.77 9.77
C GLY A 298 4.63 12.51 10.36
N GLY A 299 4.00 11.36 10.10
CA GLY A 299 4.53 10.05 10.51
C GLY A 299 5.92 9.72 9.92
N ARG A 300 6.64 8.82 10.59
CA ARG A 300 8.02 8.42 10.25
C ARG A 300 8.19 7.96 8.79
N HIS A 301 7.27 7.12 8.30
CA HIS A 301 7.40 6.49 6.97
C HIS A 301 7.14 7.45 5.78
N PRO A 302 6.06 8.26 5.75
CA PRO A 302 5.90 9.28 4.71
C PRO A 302 7.10 10.23 4.63
N THR A 303 7.64 10.61 5.80
CA THR A 303 8.80 11.51 5.88
C THR A 303 10.05 10.87 5.26
N GLU A 304 10.32 9.60 5.55
CA GLU A 304 11.42 8.85 4.93
C GLU A 304 11.29 8.80 3.40
N LEU A 305 10.11 8.44 2.88
CA LEU A 305 9.88 8.36 1.43
C LEU A 305 9.97 9.73 0.75
N ALA A 306 9.52 10.80 1.41
CA ALA A 306 9.62 12.15 0.86
C ALA A 306 11.09 12.60 0.73
N VAL A 307 11.94 12.30 1.71
CA VAL A 307 13.39 12.58 1.61
C VAL A 307 14.04 11.76 0.48
N VAL A 308 13.67 10.48 0.34
CA VAL A 308 14.15 9.64 -0.78
C VAL A 308 13.70 10.20 -2.14
N ALA A 309 12.47 10.69 -2.24
CA ALA A 309 11.97 11.31 -3.45
C ALA A 309 12.73 12.61 -3.79
N ILE A 310 12.95 13.51 -2.81
CA ILE A 310 13.76 14.73 -2.98
C ILE A 310 15.17 14.39 -3.48
N ASP A 311 15.80 13.37 -2.89
CA ASP A 311 17.11 12.89 -3.28
C ASP A 311 17.14 12.39 -4.75
N HIS A 312 16.11 11.65 -5.19
CA HIS A 312 15.98 11.31 -6.60
C HIS A 312 15.81 12.54 -7.51
N LEU A 313 15.00 13.52 -7.12
CA LEU A 313 14.79 14.76 -7.88
C LEU A 313 16.07 15.61 -7.98
N CYS A 314 16.91 15.64 -6.94
CA CYS A 314 18.22 16.30 -6.96
C CYS A 314 19.21 15.67 -7.96
N GLY A 315 18.87 14.51 -8.51
CA GLY A 315 19.59 13.87 -9.61
C GLY A 315 19.45 14.58 -10.97
N CYS A 316 18.65 15.64 -11.09
CA CYS A 316 18.57 16.52 -12.29
C CYS A 316 18.82 18.00 -11.91
N ALA A 317 19.10 18.85 -12.90
CA ALA A 317 19.48 20.25 -12.63
C ALA A 317 18.28 21.09 -12.14
N GLU A 318 17.13 20.85 -12.77
CA GLU A 318 15.83 21.44 -12.46
C GLU A 318 15.45 21.14 -11.01
N GLY A 319 15.53 19.87 -10.59
CA GLY A 319 15.21 19.49 -9.21
C GLY A 319 16.13 20.12 -8.17
N ARG A 320 17.43 20.29 -8.47
CA ARG A 320 18.34 21.02 -7.55
C ARG A 320 18.01 22.50 -7.48
N SER A 321 17.68 23.10 -8.62
CA SER A 321 17.28 24.51 -8.71
C SER A 321 16.03 24.76 -7.86
N ASP A 322 15.02 23.91 -7.99
CA ASP A 322 13.77 24.03 -7.24
C ASP A 322 13.95 23.84 -5.74
N LEU A 323 14.82 22.88 -5.33
CA LEU A 323 15.10 22.68 -3.89
C LEU A 323 15.75 23.92 -3.27
N VAL A 324 16.67 24.56 -3.99
CA VAL A 324 17.35 25.78 -3.54
C VAL A 324 16.43 26.99 -3.61
N ALA A 325 15.55 27.07 -4.61
CA ALA A 325 14.59 28.16 -4.76
C ALA A 325 13.55 28.17 -3.64
N HIS A 326 13.21 27.00 -3.08
CA HIS A 326 12.26 26.90 -1.99
C HIS A 326 12.88 27.40 -0.66
N PRO A 327 12.30 28.40 0.04
CA PRO A 327 12.91 29.04 1.22
C PRO A 327 13.24 28.09 2.39
N ALA A 328 12.49 26.99 2.51
CA ALA A 328 12.72 25.97 3.53
C ALA A 328 13.44 24.70 3.03
N GLY A 329 13.84 24.64 1.76
CA GLY A 329 14.30 23.41 1.11
C GLY A 329 15.54 22.79 1.77
N LEU A 330 16.64 23.55 1.81
CA LEU A 330 17.89 23.07 2.44
C LEU A 330 17.72 22.85 3.95
N ALA A 331 16.99 23.75 4.61
CA ALA A 331 16.71 23.66 6.04
C ALA A 331 15.97 22.38 6.42
N VAL A 332 14.91 22.02 5.69
CA VAL A 332 14.11 20.83 6.02
C VAL A 332 14.88 19.54 5.76
N VAL A 333 15.63 19.46 4.66
CA VAL A 333 16.46 18.28 4.34
C VAL A 333 17.54 18.09 5.41
N ALA A 334 18.23 19.17 5.81
CA ALA A 334 19.22 19.15 6.88
C ALA A 334 18.60 18.78 8.25
N LYS A 335 17.40 19.30 8.55
CA LYS A 335 16.66 18.99 9.79
C LYS A 335 16.33 17.50 9.88
N LYS A 336 15.89 16.87 8.77
CA LYS A 336 15.45 15.47 8.76
C LYS A 336 16.63 14.47 8.70
N ALA A 337 17.81 14.89 8.25
CA ALA A 337 19.03 14.10 8.35
C ALA A 337 19.28 13.67 9.82
N MET A 338 19.57 12.39 10.04
CA MET A 338 19.84 11.79 11.36
C MET A 338 18.66 11.69 12.34
N ARG A 339 17.43 12.07 11.98
CA ARG A 339 16.28 12.02 12.92
C ARG A 339 15.36 10.80 12.77
N ILE A 340 15.41 10.13 11.62
CA ILE A 340 14.32 9.22 11.20
C ILE A 340 14.82 7.80 10.97
N SER A 341 15.69 7.59 9.99
CA SER A 341 16.25 6.28 9.64
C SER A 341 17.63 6.45 8.99
N LEU A 342 18.41 5.38 8.92
CA LEU A 342 19.68 5.37 8.18
C LEU A 342 19.48 5.71 6.69
N THR A 343 18.42 5.16 6.08
CA THR A 343 18.02 5.47 4.69
C THR A 343 17.73 6.96 4.50
N THR A 344 17.03 7.57 5.46
CA THR A 344 16.72 9.01 5.43
C THR A 344 18.00 9.83 5.51
N THR A 345 18.93 9.46 6.40
CA THR A 345 20.24 10.11 6.51
C THR A 345 21.03 10.01 5.21
N GLU A 346 21.16 8.80 4.66
CA GLU A 346 21.89 8.58 3.41
C GLU A 346 21.29 9.42 2.27
N SER A 347 19.97 9.42 2.14
CA SER A 347 19.27 10.15 1.09
C SER A 347 19.38 11.67 1.26
N ALA A 348 19.23 12.18 2.49
CA ALA A 348 19.40 13.61 2.79
C ALA A 348 20.83 14.08 2.50
N VAL A 349 21.84 13.30 2.89
CA VAL A 349 23.24 13.62 2.61
C VAL A 349 23.53 13.59 1.11
N ARG A 350 22.94 12.63 0.36
CA ARG A 350 23.05 12.58 -1.10
C ARG A 350 22.41 13.79 -1.78
N ALA A 351 21.23 14.21 -1.35
CA ALA A 351 20.55 15.40 -1.87
C ALA A 351 21.39 16.67 -1.64
N LEU A 352 21.86 16.89 -0.40
CA LEU A 352 22.74 18.01 -0.06
C LEU A 352 24.06 17.97 -0.83
N HIS A 353 24.60 16.77 -1.06
CA HIS A 353 25.80 16.57 -1.88
C HIS A 353 25.58 16.89 -3.35
N ALA A 354 24.46 16.50 -3.93
CA ALA A 354 24.13 16.84 -5.31
C ALA A 354 24.04 18.36 -5.50
N VAL A 355 23.39 19.08 -4.58
CA VAL A 355 23.32 20.56 -4.60
C VAL A 355 24.72 21.17 -4.45
N ALA A 356 25.48 20.78 -3.43
CA ALA A 356 26.80 21.35 -3.16
C ALA A 356 27.84 21.02 -4.24
N ARG A 357 27.67 19.91 -4.99
CA ARG A 357 28.60 19.52 -6.05
C ARG A 357 28.27 20.18 -7.39
N HIS A 358 27.00 20.34 -7.71
CA HIS A 358 26.56 20.72 -9.05
C HIS A 358 25.90 22.11 -9.13
N SER A 359 25.58 22.73 -7.99
CA SER A 359 24.99 24.07 -7.89
C SER A 359 25.65 24.93 -6.78
N PRO A 360 27.00 24.98 -6.61
CA PRO A 360 27.64 25.68 -5.51
C PRO A 360 27.75 27.20 -5.74
N THR A 361 26.67 27.96 -5.54
CA THR A 361 26.77 29.42 -5.46
C THR A 361 27.20 29.85 -4.05
N PRO A 362 27.87 31.01 -3.88
CA PRO A 362 28.21 31.52 -2.56
C PRO A 362 26.99 31.65 -1.64
N ALA A 363 25.85 32.10 -2.17
CA ALA A 363 24.59 32.21 -1.43
C ALA A 363 24.12 30.84 -0.90
N VAL A 364 24.12 29.80 -1.74
CA VAL A 364 23.73 28.43 -1.35
C VAL A 364 24.65 27.89 -0.25
N LEU A 365 25.97 28.06 -0.40
CA LEU A 365 26.92 27.54 0.60
C LEU A 365 26.82 28.26 1.95
N GLN A 366 26.47 29.57 1.94
CA GLN A 366 26.19 30.34 3.15
C GLN A 366 24.86 29.93 3.79
N GLU A 367 23.82 29.69 2.99
CA GLU A 367 22.55 29.17 3.49
C GLU A 367 22.74 27.78 4.13
N MET A 368 23.47 26.88 3.47
CA MET A 368 23.82 25.57 4.03
C MET A 368 24.53 25.68 5.39
N LEU A 369 25.41 26.68 5.55
CA LEU A 369 26.05 26.97 6.82
C LEU A 369 25.03 27.46 7.86
N ALA A 370 24.19 28.42 7.50
CA ALA A 370 23.20 29.04 8.37
C ALA A 370 22.14 28.04 8.88
N VAL A 371 21.68 27.12 8.03
CA VAL A 371 20.70 26.09 8.40
C VAL A 371 21.33 24.89 9.13
N GLY A 372 22.65 24.92 9.36
CA GLY A 372 23.36 23.94 10.18
C GLY A 372 23.74 22.65 9.44
N VAL A 373 23.86 22.66 8.10
CA VAL A 373 24.30 21.48 7.33
C VAL A 373 25.66 20.99 7.82
N VAL A 374 26.63 21.89 8.02
CA VAL A 374 27.99 21.53 8.48
C VAL A 374 27.95 20.74 9.79
N ALA A 375 27.16 21.19 10.76
CA ALA A 375 26.99 20.49 12.03
C ALA A 375 26.42 19.07 11.84
N LYS A 376 25.43 18.92 10.95
CA LYS A 376 24.83 17.62 10.63
C LYS A 376 25.82 16.66 9.97
N LEU A 377 26.66 17.13 9.06
CA LEU A 377 27.67 16.31 8.41
C LEU A 377 28.73 15.83 9.40
N LEU A 378 29.18 16.71 10.29
CA LEU A 378 30.14 16.34 11.34
C LEU A 378 29.56 15.28 12.27
N LEU A 379 28.27 15.40 12.62
CA LEU A 379 27.56 14.38 13.38
C LEU A 379 27.51 13.05 12.63
N VAL A 380 27.19 13.06 11.32
CA VAL A 380 27.22 11.86 10.45
C VAL A 380 28.59 11.16 10.47
N LEU A 381 29.69 11.90 10.65
CA LEU A 381 31.03 11.32 10.76
C LEU A 381 31.35 10.73 12.14
N GLN A 382 30.64 11.16 13.19
CA GLN A 382 30.87 10.73 14.57
C GLN A 382 30.03 9.51 14.94
N VAL A 383 28.85 9.37 14.35
CA VAL A 383 27.92 8.27 14.64
C VAL A 383 27.88 7.24 13.51
N ASP A 384 27.35 6.05 13.78
CA ASP A 384 27.16 5.04 12.75
C ASP A 384 25.97 5.37 11.84
N ALA A 385 26.25 6.18 10.82
CA ALA A 385 25.28 6.70 9.86
C ALA A 385 25.34 6.00 8.48
N GLY A 386 26.05 4.88 8.38
CA GLY A 386 26.31 4.17 7.13
C GLY A 386 27.54 4.67 6.37
N GLU A 387 28.23 3.76 5.66
CA GLU A 387 29.50 4.07 4.98
C GLU A 387 29.34 5.07 3.83
N ARG A 388 28.29 4.93 3.02
CA ARG A 388 28.05 5.82 1.88
C ARG A 388 27.76 7.25 2.31
N ALA A 389 26.92 7.41 3.34
CA ALA A 389 26.63 8.72 3.93
C ALA A 389 27.90 9.37 4.50
N ARG A 390 28.72 8.60 5.23
CA ARG A 390 30.02 9.08 5.75
C ARG A 390 30.97 9.49 4.64
N ALA A 391 31.08 8.70 3.56
CA ALA A 391 31.94 9.01 2.43
C ALA A 391 31.52 10.33 1.76
N LYS A 392 30.22 10.52 1.51
CA LYS A 392 29.68 11.73 0.90
C LYS A 392 29.80 12.95 1.82
N ALA A 393 29.58 12.79 3.12
CA ALA A 393 29.79 13.85 4.10
C ALA A 393 31.26 14.32 4.14
N LYS A 394 32.22 13.39 4.12
CA LYS A 394 33.66 13.72 4.02
C LYS A 394 33.97 14.47 2.72
N GLU A 395 33.43 14.01 1.59
CA GLU A 395 33.63 14.66 0.29
C GLU A 395 33.12 16.11 0.30
N LEU A 396 31.92 16.32 0.83
CA LEU A 396 31.27 17.62 0.92
C LEU A 396 32.08 18.61 1.77
N LEU A 397 32.47 18.18 2.97
CA LEU A 397 33.27 18.98 3.91
C LEU A 397 34.64 19.36 3.31
N LYS A 398 35.28 18.45 2.57
CA LYS A 398 36.54 18.73 1.88
C LYS A 398 36.38 19.72 0.73
N MET A 399 35.33 19.56 -0.07
CA MET A 399 35.08 20.39 -1.26
C MET A 399 34.91 21.86 -0.91
N HIS A 400 34.21 22.15 0.20
CA HIS A 400 33.85 23.51 0.61
C HIS A 400 34.53 23.96 1.90
N ALA A 401 35.65 23.33 2.28
CA ALA A 401 36.37 23.61 3.51
C ALA A 401 36.74 25.10 3.68
N ARG A 402 37.06 25.79 2.57
CA ARG A 402 37.42 27.23 2.60
C ARG A 402 36.24 28.12 3.01
N VAL A 403 35.02 27.77 2.61
CA VAL A 403 33.80 28.52 2.91
C VAL A 403 33.30 28.21 4.32
N TRP A 404 33.50 26.98 4.80
CA TRP A 404 33.01 26.54 6.10
C TRP A 404 34.05 26.52 7.22
N LYS A 405 35.29 26.97 6.96
CA LYS A 405 36.38 27.05 7.96
C LYS A 405 36.00 27.86 9.20
N ASP A 406 35.20 28.90 9.01
CA ASP A 406 34.76 29.83 10.07
C ASP A 406 33.49 29.33 10.77
N SER A 407 33.00 28.13 10.41
CA SER A 407 31.89 27.50 11.12
C SER A 407 32.30 27.19 12.56
N PRO A 408 31.55 27.66 13.57
CA PRO A 408 31.86 27.38 14.98
C PRO A 408 31.87 25.86 15.26
N CYS A 409 31.06 25.09 14.54
CA CYS A 409 31.01 23.64 14.65
C CYS A 409 32.26 22.94 14.10
N MET A 410 32.86 23.48 13.03
CA MET A 410 34.07 22.91 12.42
C MET A 410 35.29 23.18 13.31
N GLN A 411 35.39 24.36 13.89
CA GLN A 411 36.43 24.70 14.86
C GLN A 411 36.35 23.80 16.10
N ALA A 412 35.16 23.58 16.65
CA ALA A 412 34.94 22.66 17.77
C ALA A 412 35.33 21.21 17.41
N HIS A 413 34.96 20.73 16.21
CA HIS A 413 35.30 19.38 15.77
C HIS A 413 36.80 19.16 15.54
N LEU A 414 37.50 20.16 14.96
CA LEU A 414 38.94 20.11 14.78
C LEU A 414 39.68 20.09 16.12
N LYS A 415 39.27 20.95 17.07
CA LYS A 415 39.82 20.96 18.44
C LYS A 415 39.62 19.63 19.17
N ALA A 416 38.47 18.97 18.98
CA ALA A 416 38.18 17.68 19.60
C ALA A 416 39.00 16.51 19.01
N ARG A 417 39.35 16.56 17.71
CA ARG A 417 40.14 15.50 17.04
C ARG A 417 41.66 15.71 17.12
N TYR A 418 42.09 16.95 17.31
CA TYR A 418 43.48 17.34 17.48
C TYR A 418 43.64 18.18 18.75
N PRO A 419 43.49 17.58 19.95
CA PRO A 419 43.78 18.27 21.19
C PRO A 419 45.26 18.66 21.22
N CYS A 420 45.55 19.89 21.66
CA CYS A 420 46.92 20.42 21.80
C CYS A 420 47.74 19.62 22.81
#